data_AF-A0A821MSA3-F1
#
_entry.id   AF-A0A821MSA3-F1
#
_cell.length_a   1.000
_cell.length_b   1.000
_cell.length_c   1.000
_cell.angle_alpha   90.00
_cell.angle_beta   90.00
_cell.angle_gamma   90.00
#
_symmetry.space_group_name_H-M   'P 1'
#
loop_
_entity.id
_entity.type
_entity.pdbx_description
1 polymer ?
#
loop_
_entity_poly.entity_id
_entity_poly.type
_entity_poly.pdbx_seq_one_letter_code
_entity_poly.pdbx_strand_id
1 'polypeptide(L)'
;SVLTFSVHKNTYSNAISCTIDDEHLSSPQDEQDDDTTNEPDEWEETEVPKCLGDIFQSVTGAIFLDSNKSFNTIWKIYYRMLKPFIEKFTTKVPKSPIPELLEREPETVKFEKPERLLDGRIRVTVEIIGKGRFKFKGVGRNYRITKNAAAKCALKNLRRLDLMKDL
;
A
#
# COMPACT_ATOMS: atom_id res chain seq x y z
N SER A 1 -44.53 -3.63 4.65
CA SER A 1 -44.26 -3.67 3.20
C SER A 1 -42.94 -4.38 2.96
N VAL A 2 -42.97 -5.54 2.29
CA VAL A 2 -41.79 -6.37 2.03
C VAL A 2 -41.16 -5.89 0.72
N LEU A 3 -39.91 -5.43 0.76
CA LEU A 3 -39.13 -5.08 -0.43
C LEU A 3 -38.36 -6.32 -0.88
N THR A 4 -38.82 -6.95 -1.96
CA THR A 4 -38.09 -7.99 -2.69
C THR A 4 -37.06 -7.35 -3.63
N PHE A 5 -35.78 -7.68 -3.48
CA PHE A 5 -34.71 -7.20 -4.34
C PHE A 5 -34.41 -8.23 -5.44
N SER A 6 -34.51 -7.81 -6.71
CA SER A 6 -34.18 -8.61 -7.89
C SER A 6 -32.67 -8.56 -8.14
N VAL A 7 -32.03 -9.73 -8.18
CA VAL A 7 -30.59 -9.88 -8.49
C VAL A 7 -30.43 -9.93 -10.01
N HIS A 8 -29.92 -8.87 -10.61
CA HIS A 8 -29.40 -8.90 -11.98
C HIS A 8 -27.95 -9.38 -11.95
N LYS A 9 -27.71 -10.58 -12.49
CA LYS A 9 -26.38 -11.03 -12.91
C LYS A 9 -26.07 -10.39 -14.26
N ASN A 10 -24.90 -9.78 -14.43
CA ASN A 10 -24.30 -9.70 -15.75
C ASN A 10 -22.78 -9.91 -15.70
N THR A 11 -22.44 -10.98 -16.40
CA THR A 11 -21.18 -11.55 -16.85
C THR A 11 -20.36 -10.54 -17.66
N TYR A 12 -19.06 -10.41 -17.38
CA TYR A 12 -18.11 -9.85 -18.34
C TYR A 12 -17.27 -10.99 -18.90
N SER A 13 -17.56 -11.35 -20.15
CA SER A 13 -16.78 -12.28 -20.97
C SER A 13 -15.58 -11.58 -21.60
N ASN A 14 -14.53 -12.37 -21.78
CA ASN A 14 -13.31 -12.10 -22.52
C ASN A 14 -13.56 -11.55 -23.94
N ALA A 15 -12.73 -10.60 -24.37
CA ALA A 15 -12.38 -10.40 -25.78
C ALA A 15 -10.94 -9.90 -25.88
N ILE A 16 -10.07 -10.80 -26.33
CA ILE A 16 -8.73 -10.54 -26.85
C ILE A 16 -8.89 -10.05 -28.30
N SER A 17 -8.16 -9.02 -28.71
CA SER A 17 -7.83 -8.81 -30.12
C SER A 17 -6.35 -8.49 -30.26
N CYS A 18 -5.64 -9.41 -30.91
CA CYS A 18 -4.25 -9.31 -31.34
C CYS A 18 -4.23 -8.86 -32.81
N THR A 19 -3.34 -7.95 -33.19
CA THR A 19 -3.00 -7.67 -34.59
C THR A 19 -1.48 -7.67 -34.72
N ILE A 20 -0.99 -8.61 -35.54
CA ILE A 20 0.40 -8.81 -35.96
C ILE A 20 0.52 -8.17 -37.34
N ASP A 21 1.58 -7.38 -37.58
CA ASP A 21 2.10 -7.12 -38.92
C ASP A 21 3.63 -7.24 -38.86
N ASP A 22 4.19 -8.03 -39.79
CA ASP A 22 5.58 -8.48 -39.89
C ASP A 22 6.50 -7.55 -40.71
N GLU A 23 7.70 -7.31 -40.15
CA GLU A 23 9.05 -7.43 -40.76
C GLU A 23 9.52 -6.57 -41.98
N HIS A 24 10.59 -5.78 -41.75
CA HIS A 24 11.73 -5.70 -42.69
C HIS A 24 13.08 -5.34 -42.02
N LEU A 25 14.13 -6.07 -42.43
CA LEU A 25 15.50 -6.25 -41.90
C LEU A 25 16.51 -5.21 -42.47
N SER A 26 17.53 -4.70 -41.74
CA SER A 26 18.96 -5.12 -41.80
C SER A 26 19.91 -4.19 -40.98
N SER A 27 20.88 -4.78 -40.27
CA SER A 27 21.98 -4.26 -39.39
C SER A 27 23.21 -3.64 -40.13
N PRO A 28 24.40 -3.23 -39.54
CA PRO A 28 24.94 -3.31 -38.15
C PRO A 28 25.77 -2.09 -37.58
N GLN A 29 25.96 -2.10 -36.23
CA GLN A 29 27.04 -1.53 -35.35
C GLN A 29 27.41 -0.03 -35.35
N ASP A 30 27.31 0.62 -34.18
CA ASP A 30 28.32 1.53 -33.60
C ASP A 30 28.05 1.76 -32.08
N GLU A 31 29.11 2.10 -31.34
CA GLU A 31 29.33 1.94 -29.90
C GLU A 31 28.59 2.95 -28.96
N GLN A 32 28.51 2.55 -27.67
CA GLN A 32 28.84 3.35 -26.47
C GLN A 32 27.72 3.85 -25.52
N ASP A 33 27.88 3.44 -24.24
CA ASP A 33 27.39 3.95 -22.95
C ASP A 33 25.94 4.45 -22.81
N ASP A 34 25.12 3.75 -22.01
CA ASP A 34 24.38 4.44 -20.93
C ASP A 34 23.80 3.46 -19.87
N ASP A 35 23.87 3.94 -18.64
CA ASP A 35 23.39 3.45 -17.36
C ASP A 35 22.29 2.36 -17.39
N THR A 36 22.63 1.16 -16.89
CA THR A 36 21.60 0.25 -16.35
C THR A 36 21.10 0.86 -15.04
N THR A 37 20.29 1.91 -15.16
CA THR A 37 19.48 2.54 -14.12
C THR A 37 18.72 1.43 -13.41
N ASN A 38 19.32 0.88 -12.35
CA ASN A 38 18.57 0.05 -11.42
C ASN A 38 17.71 1.02 -10.64
N GLU A 39 16.55 1.33 -11.20
CA GLU A 39 15.57 2.15 -10.54
C GLU A 39 15.28 1.58 -9.15
N PRO A 40 15.53 2.33 -8.07
CA PRO A 40 15.32 1.85 -6.72
C PRO A 40 13.85 1.54 -6.49
N ASP A 41 13.57 0.44 -5.78
CA ASP A 41 12.22 -0.04 -5.46
C ASP A 41 11.30 1.12 -5.04
N GLU A 42 10.36 1.46 -5.92
CA GLU A 42 9.36 2.51 -5.69
C GLU A 42 8.07 1.86 -5.18
N TRP A 43 7.60 2.30 -4.01
CA TRP A 43 6.40 1.76 -3.38
C TRP A 43 5.29 2.81 -3.32
N GLU A 44 4.15 2.51 -3.92
CA GLU A 44 2.94 3.32 -3.82
C GLU A 44 1.96 2.67 -2.82
N GLU A 45 1.50 3.45 -1.84
CA GLU A 45 0.50 2.97 -0.88
C GLU A 45 -0.90 3.06 -1.51
N THR A 46 -1.61 1.94 -1.59
CA THR A 46 -2.98 1.89 -2.11
C THR A 46 -3.93 2.67 -1.22
N GLU A 47 -4.70 3.59 -1.81
CA GLU A 47 -5.70 4.34 -1.07
C GLU A 47 -7.02 3.57 -0.92
N VAL A 48 -7.56 3.59 0.29
CA VAL A 48 -8.85 2.97 0.61
C VAL A 48 -9.98 3.95 0.28
N PRO A 49 -11.06 3.50 -0.39
CA PRO A 49 -12.23 4.35 -0.65
C PRO A 49 -12.86 4.87 0.64
N LYS A 50 -12.81 6.19 0.85
CA LYS A 50 -13.29 6.83 2.09
C LYS A 50 -14.78 6.57 2.37
N CYS A 51 -15.59 6.45 1.32
CA CYS A 51 -17.03 6.20 1.40
C CYS A 51 -17.38 4.90 2.16
N LEU A 52 -16.47 3.92 2.20
CA LEU A 52 -16.70 2.69 2.97
C LEU A 52 -16.77 2.98 4.47
N GLY A 53 -15.94 3.91 4.96
CA GLY A 53 -15.99 4.38 6.34
C GLY A 53 -17.30 5.11 6.64
N ASP A 54 -17.76 5.95 5.72
CA ASP A 54 -19.01 6.68 5.84
C ASP A 54 -20.22 5.73 5.88
N ILE A 55 -20.24 4.70 5.03
CA ILE A 55 -21.26 3.65 5.07
C ILE A 55 -21.24 2.94 6.42
N PHE A 56 -20.06 2.55 6.90
CA PHE A 56 -19.93 1.87 8.20
C PHE A 56 -20.44 2.73 9.37
N GLN A 57 -20.17 4.03 9.35
CA GLN A 57 -20.65 4.98 10.35
C GLN A 57 -22.16 5.24 10.22
N SER A 58 -22.69 5.32 9.00
CA SER A 58 -24.12 5.53 8.77
C SER A 58 -24.97 4.36 9.28
N VAL A 59 -24.52 3.11 9.05
CA VAL A 59 -25.17 1.91 9.60
C VAL A 59 -25.10 1.89 11.12
N THR A 60 -23.96 2.32 11.70
CA THR A 60 -23.81 2.48 13.15
C THR A 60 -24.86 3.45 13.70
N GLY A 61 -25.03 4.60 13.03
CA GLY A 61 -26.01 5.63 13.40
C GLY A 61 -27.46 5.15 13.29
N ALA A 62 -27.79 4.39 12.24
CA ALA A 62 -29.12 3.81 12.07
C ALA A 62 -29.45 2.84 13.21
N ILE A 63 -28.54 1.93 13.55
CA ILE A 63 -28.70 0.99 14.68
C ILE A 63 -28.84 1.76 16.00
N PHE A 64 -28.04 2.80 16.20
CA PHE A 64 -28.12 3.62 17.41
C PHE A 64 -29.52 4.21 17.59
N LEU A 65 -30.08 4.82 16.54
CA LEU A 65 -31.40 5.44 16.60
C LEU A 65 -32.52 4.41 16.79
N ASP A 66 -32.46 3.30 16.08
CA ASP A 66 -33.47 2.23 16.13
C ASP A 66 -33.48 1.47 17.47
N SER A 67 -32.34 1.44 18.17
CA SER A 67 -32.18 0.75 19.46
C SER A 67 -32.35 1.64 20.68
N ASN A 68 -33.09 2.76 20.55
CA ASN A 68 -33.24 3.79 21.58
C ASN A 68 -31.88 4.27 22.13
N LYS A 69 -30.94 4.58 21.23
CA LYS A 69 -29.62 5.13 21.54
C LYS A 69 -28.72 4.18 22.36
N SER A 70 -28.77 2.88 22.09
CA SER A 70 -28.01 1.85 22.82
C SER A 70 -26.66 1.51 22.17
N PHE A 71 -25.56 1.93 22.81
CA PHE A 71 -24.21 1.48 22.41
C PHE A 71 -23.98 -0.01 22.60
N ASN A 72 -24.64 -0.62 23.59
CA ASN A 72 -24.57 -2.06 23.81
C ASN A 72 -25.12 -2.84 22.60
N THR A 73 -26.17 -2.34 21.95
CA THR A 73 -26.74 -2.95 20.76
C THR A 73 -25.80 -2.82 19.56
N ILE A 74 -25.20 -1.64 19.36
CA ILE A 74 -24.14 -1.43 18.34
C ILE A 74 -23.01 -2.43 18.55
N TRP A 75 -22.47 -2.50 19.76
CA TRP A 75 -21.34 -3.36 20.08
C TRP A 75 -21.66 -4.83 19.81
N LYS A 76 -22.82 -5.34 20.22
CA LYS A 76 -23.23 -6.73 19.94
C LYS A 76 -23.22 -7.06 18.44
N ILE A 77 -23.67 -6.14 17.59
CA ILE A 77 -23.71 -6.34 16.14
C ILE A 77 -22.31 -6.23 15.54
N TYR A 78 -21.60 -5.15 15.84
CA TYR A 78 -20.30 -4.82 15.23
C TYR A 78 -19.20 -5.75 15.73
N TYR A 79 -19.23 -6.13 17.00
CA TYR A 79 -18.26 -7.07 17.58
C TYR A 79 -18.25 -8.38 16.81
N ARG A 80 -19.41 -8.92 16.39
CA ARG A 80 -19.44 -10.17 15.62
C ARG A 80 -18.69 -10.07 14.29
N MET A 81 -18.75 -8.92 13.63
CA MET A 81 -18.03 -8.66 12.37
C MET A 81 -16.56 -8.34 12.60
N LEU A 82 -16.24 -7.59 13.66
CA LEU A 82 -14.90 -7.09 13.94
C LEU A 82 -14.03 -8.07 14.74
N LYS A 83 -14.64 -9.03 15.44
CA LYS A 83 -13.97 -10.01 16.30
C LYS A 83 -12.70 -10.61 15.69
N PRO A 84 -12.69 -11.18 14.46
CA PRO A 84 -11.47 -11.78 13.91
C PRO A 84 -10.33 -10.75 13.74
N PHE A 85 -10.65 -9.49 13.45
CA PHE A 85 -9.67 -8.41 13.34
C PHE A 85 -9.19 -7.94 14.71
N ILE A 86 -10.10 -7.80 15.66
CA ILE A 86 -9.76 -7.46 17.05
C ILE A 86 -8.79 -8.50 17.60
N GLU A 87 -9.11 -9.79 17.48
CA GLU A 87 -8.24 -10.87 17.96
C GLU A 87 -6.87 -10.86 17.27
N LYS A 88 -6.84 -10.66 15.95
CA LYS A 88 -5.60 -10.56 15.18
C LYS A 88 -4.72 -9.39 15.63
N PHE A 89 -5.30 -8.21 15.88
CA PHE A 89 -4.55 -7.00 16.20
C PHE A 89 -4.29 -6.80 17.69
N THR A 90 -5.03 -7.49 18.57
CA THR A 90 -4.73 -7.54 20.01
C THR A 90 -3.58 -8.50 20.30
N THR A 91 -3.47 -9.62 19.58
CA THR A 91 -2.36 -10.58 19.75
C THR A 91 -1.06 -10.10 19.12
N LYS A 92 -1.14 -9.50 17.92
CA LYS A 92 0.01 -8.93 17.22
C LYS A 92 -0.25 -7.47 16.88
N VAL A 93 0.13 -6.59 17.80
CA VAL A 93 -0.02 -5.14 17.63
C VAL A 93 0.83 -4.69 16.43
N PRO A 94 0.24 -4.09 15.38
CA PRO A 94 1.00 -3.58 14.26
C PRO A 94 1.96 -2.48 14.72
N LYS A 95 3.25 -2.66 14.43
CA LYS A 95 4.23 -1.59 14.62
C LYS A 95 4.12 -0.57 13.48
N SER A 96 4.33 0.70 13.83
CA SER A 96 4.42 1.76 12.82
C SER A 96 5.74 1.62 12.05
N PRO A 97 5.73 1.69 10.70
CA PRO A 97 6.92 1.44 9.88
C PRO A 97 8.11 2.35 10.19
N ILE A 98 7.88 3.64 10.46
CA ILE A 98 8.97 4.59 10.71
C ILE A 98 9.66 4.30 12.05
N PRO A 99 8.94 4.25 13.20
CA PRO A 99 9.55 3.83 14.47
C PRO A 99 10.21 2.47 14.40
N GLU A 100 9.61 1.48 13.74
CA GLU A 100 10.19 0.15 13.61
C GLU A 100 11.50 0.17 12.83
N LEU A 101 11.58 0.95 11.75
CA LEU A 101 12.81 1.13 10.97
C LEU A 101 13.93 1.77 11.80
N LEU A 102 13.60 2.80 12.58
CA LEU A 102 14.56 3.50 13.44
C LEU A 102 14.99 2.67 14.67
N GLU A 103 14.08 1.88 15.24
CA GLU A 103 14.40 0.93 16.32
C GLU A 103 15.39 -0.13 15.83
N ARG A 104 15.23 -0.57 14.57
CA ARG A 104 16.07 -1.58 13.95
C ARG A 104 17.44 -1.03 13.53
N GLU A 105 17.50 0.22 13.08
CA GLU A 105 18.68 0.84 12.47
C GLU A 105 18.87 2.28 13.02
N PRO A 106 19.36 2.43 14.26
CA PRO A 106 19.22 3.67 15.03
C PRO A 106 20.03 4.89 14.53
N GLU A 107 21.00 4.72 13.62
CA GLU A 107 21.83 5.85 13.14
C GLU A 107 22.13 5.79 11.63
N THR A 108 21.79 4.69 10.97
CA THR A 108 22.07 4.46 9.56
C THR A 108 20.95 4.97 8.66
N VAL A 109 19.75 5.21 9.20
CA VAL A 109 18.58 5.64 8.42
C VAL A 109 18.54 7.16 8.24
N LYS A 110 18.52 7.62 6.99
CA LYS A 110 18.31 9.01 6.62
C LYS A 110 17.12 9.15 5.68
N PHE A 111 16.23 10.09 6.00
CA PHE A 111 15.15 10.48 5.09
C PHE A 111 15.58 11.73 4.32
N GLU A 112 15.54 11.67 2.99
CA GLU A 112 15.83 12.82 2.13
C GLU A 112 14.67 13.83 2.17
N LYS A 113 14.92 15.04 1.64
CA LYS A 113 13.88 16.06 1.52
C LYS A 113 12.80 15.57 0.56
N PRO A 114 11.51 15.80 0.86
CA PRO A 114 10.44 15.40 -0.04
C PRO A 114 10.50 16.17 -1.37
N GLU A 115 10.30 15.45 -2.46
CA GLU A 115 10.28 15.99 -3.82
C GLU A 115 8.84 15.99 -4.34
N ARG A 116 8.45 17.03 -5.09
CA ARG A 116 7.17 17.06 -5.80
C ARG A 116 7.38 16.59 -7.23
N LEU A 117 6.63 15.58 -7.65
CA LEU A 117 6.64 15.10 -9.02
C LEU A 117 5.76 15.98 -9.93
N LEU A 118 5.93 15.82 -11.23
CA LEU A 118 5.17 16.53 -12.27
C LEU A 118 3.67 16.23 -12.21
N ASP A 119 3.28 15.04 -11.74
CA ASP A 119 1.90 14.62 -11.56
C ASP A 119 1.23 15.18 -10.27
N GLY A 120 1.97 15.99 -9.49
CA GLY A 120 1.50 16.56 -8.23
C GLY A 120 1.62 15.65 -7.01
N ARG A 121 2.10 14.40 -7.16
CA ARG A 121 2.41 13.51 -6.04
C ARG A 121 3.72 13.92 -5.36
N ILE A 122 3.95 13.39 -4.16
CA ILE A 122 5.16 13.60 -3.38
C ILE A 122 5.97 12.31 -3.40
N ARG A 123 7.29 12.42 -3.60
CA ARG A 123 8.28 11.36 -3.43
C ARG A 123 9.09 11.60 -2.16
N VAL A 124 9.34 10.55 -1.41
CA VAL A 124 10.29 10.56 -0.28
C VAL A 124 11.25 9.39 -0.47
N THR A 125 12.54 9.68 -0.38
CA THR A 125 13.59 8.66 -0.38
C THR A 125 14.05 8.40 1.05
N VAL A 126 14.23 7.13 1.40
CA VAL A 126 14.93 6.70 2.60
C VAL A 126 16.22 5.98 2.20
N GLU A 127 17.33 6.37 2.80
CA GLU A 127 18.65 5.79 2.61
C GLU A 127 19.10 5.12 3.91
N ILE A 128 19.64 3.90 3.81
CA ILE A 128 20.27 3.20 4.94
C ILE A 128 21.78 3.11 4.68
N ILE A 129 22.55 3.85 5.46
CA ILE A 129 24.00 3.97 5.35
C ILE A 129 24.69 2.70 5.84
N GLY A 130 25.83 2.37 5.24
CA GLY A 130 26.69 1.26 5.71
C GLY A 130 26.24 -0.11 5.23
N LYS A 131 25.25 -0.18 4.35
CA LYS A 131 24.84 -1.37 3.63
C LYS A 131 24.74 -0.98 2.14
N GLY A 132 25.17 -1.84 1.20
CA GLY A 132 25.25 -1.62 -0.28
C GLY A 132 24.12 -0.82 -0.99
N ARG A 133 23.24 -1.45 -1.79
CA ARG A 133 22.07 -0.74 -2.40
C ARG A 133 20.88 -0.63 -1.44
N PHE A 134 20.75 0.49 -0.72
CA PHE A 134 19.73 0.67 0.34
C PHE A 134 19.00 2.02 0.27
N LYS A 135 18.82 2.55 -0.94
CA LYS A 135 17.89 3.65 -1.17
C LYS A 135 16.53 3.10 -1.59
N PHE A 136 15.48 3.51 -0.90
CA PHE A 136 14.10 3.10 -1.18
C PHE A 136 13.23 4.34 -1.38
N LYS A 137 12.37 4.31 -2.39
CA LYS A 137 11.48 5.42 -2.73
C LYS A 137 10.05 5.07 -2.32
N GLY A 138 9.36 6.02 -1.72
CA GLY A 138 7.91 6.00 -1.57
C GLY A 138 7.29 7.14 -2.37
N VAL A 139 6.13 6.90 -2.98
CA VAL A 139 5.33 7.93 -3.66
C VAL A 139 3.90 7.95 -3.13
N GLY A 140 3.33 9.13 -2.97
CA GLY A 140 1.94 9.28 -2.52
C GLY A 140 1.42 10.72 -2.57
N ARG A 141 0.13 10.89 -2.26
CA ARG A 141 -0.56 12.19 -2.35
C ARG A 141 -0.19 13.18 -1.23
N ASN A 142 0.42 12.69 -0.14
CA ASN A 142 0.87 13.54 0.96
C ASN A 142 2.13 12.98 1.62
N TYR A 143 2.86 13.85 2.32
CA TYR A 143 4.15 13.51 2.94
C TYR A 143 4.06 12.34 3.93
N ARG A 144 2.99 12.28 4.74
CA ARG A 144 2.85 11.27 5.81
C ARG A 144 2.68 9.85 5.25
N ILE A 145 1.87 9.70 4.20
CA ILE A 145 1.67 8.42 3.51
C ILE A 145 2.98 8.03 2.81
N THR A 146 3.56 8.98 2.08
CA THR A 146 4.79 8.77 1.29
C THR A 146 5.98 8.33 2.15
N LYS A 147 6.20 9.01 3.29
CA LYS A 147 7.27 8.65 4.22
C LYS A 147 7.06 7.27 4.84
N ASN A 148 5.81 6.91 5.14
CA ASN A 148 5.48 5.57 5.61
C ASN A 148 5.71 4.52 4.52
N ALA A 149 5.33 4.79 3.27
CA ALA A 149 5.54 3.88 2.14
C ALA A 149 7.05 3.60 1.92
N ALA A 150 7.88 4.65 1.94
CA ALA A 150 9.33 4.52 1.87
C ALA A 150 9.89 3.66 3.02
N ALA A 151 9.45 3.92 4.26
CA ALA A 151 9.87 3.13 5.42
C ALA A 151 9.41 1.66 5.36
N LYS A 152 8.18 1.39 4.87
CA LYS A 152 7.68 0.02 4.64
C LYS A 152 8.52 -0.72 3.60
N CYS A 153 8.84 -0.06 2.48
CA CYS A 153 9.69 -0.62 1.44
C CYS A 153 11.06 -1.00 2.01
N ALA A 154 11.69 -0.09 2.76
CA ALA A 154 12.97 -0.33 3.43
C ALA A 154 12.92 -1.52 4.40
N LEU A 155 11.93 -1.57 5.30
CA LEU A 155 11.75 -2.68 6.23
C LEU A 155 11.54 -4.03 5.53
N LYS A 156 10.76 -4.07 4.44
CA LYS A 156 10.53 -5.29 3.66
C LYS A 156 11.84 -5.81 3.07
N ASN A 157 12.65 -4.91 2.50
CA ASN A 157 13.94 -5.25 1.92
C ASN A 157 14.96 -5.68 2.97
N LEU A 158 15.02 -4.99 4.12
CA LEU A 158 15.87 -5.41 5.25
C LEU A 158 15.54 -6.83 5.72
N ARG A 159 14.25 -7.16 5.88
CA ARG A 159 13.82 -8.52 6.26
C ARG A 159 14.19 -9.56 5.19
N ARG A 160 14.08 -9.21 3.90
CA ARG A 160 14.49 -10.08 2.78
C ARG A 160 15.99 -10.36 2.81
N LEU A 161 16.80 -9.35 3.12
CA LEU A 161 18.26 -9.49 3.20
C LEU A 161 18.69 -10.37 4.37
N ASP A 162 18.01 -10.32 5.51
CA ASP A 162 18.29 -11.23 6.63
C ASP A 162 18.09 -12.69 6.18
N LEU A 163 16.96 -12.98 5.53
CA LEU A 163 16.63 -14.30 5.01
C LEU A 163 17.66 -14.84 3.99
N MET A 164 18.35 -13.96 3.27
CA MET A 164 19.38 -14.35 2.29
C MET A 164 20.76 -14.56 2.92
N LYS A 165 21.00 -14.08 4.15
CA LYS A 165 22.24 -14.31 4.90
C LYS A 165 22.20 -15.59 5.73
N ASP A 166 21.01 -16.06 6.07
CA ASP A 166 20.78 -17.29 6.83
C ASP A 166 20.80 -18.56 5.95
N LEU A 167 21.04 -18.41 4.64
CA LEU A 167 21.22 -19.47 3.63
C LEU A 167 22.71 -19.63 3.30
#